data_AF-A0A7V5NY69-F1
#
_entry.id   AF-A0A7V5NY69-F1
#
_cell.length_a   1.000
_cell.length_b   1.000
_cell.length_c   1.000
_cell.angle_alpha   90.00
_cell.angle_beta   90.00
_cell.angle_gamma   90.00
#
_symmetry.space_group_name_H-M   'P 1'
#
loop_
_entity.id
_entity.type
_entity.pdbx_description
1 polymer ?
#
loop_
_entity_poly.entity_id
_entity_poly.type
_entity_poly.pdbx_seq_one_letter_code
_entity_poly.pdbx_strand_id
1 'polypeptide(L)'
;VKELKLTPQILADIYLGKIRYWDDKRLKEVNPGLNLPHLPIMVAYRSDGSGTTYVFTDYLCKVSQEWCKRVGRGKAVRWPVGLGGKGNAGVAGLIKQIPGCLGYIELAYAEQNHIPVAALQNKAGRFIKPSLKAISAAANVDIPDDTRCSITDTDAPDGYPIAAFTWIIVYQEQAYKNRPLKKAKALAELLWWCIHEAQEMNEPLLYGRLPEKVVVKAEKIVKSMTYQGKPLLP
;
A
#
# COMPACT_ATOMS: atom_id res chain seq x y z
N VAL A 1 20.86 9.82 6.19
CA VAL A 1 19.94 10.98 6.19
C VAL A 1 18.75 10.65 7.08
N LYS A 2 18.51 11.41 8.16
CA LYS A 2 17.30 11.26 8.97
C LYS A 2 16.25 12.21 8.39
N GLU A 3 15.01 11.74 8.22
CA GLU A 3 13.84 12.57 7.84
C GLU A 3 13.81 13.14 6.41
N LEU A 4 14.21 12.33 5.43
CA LEU A 4 14.04 12.69 4.02
C LEU A 4 12.56 12.96 3.70
N LYS A 5 12.29 14.08 3.04
CA LYS A 5 10.98 14.51 2.54
C LYS A 5 10.95 14.39 1.02
N LEU A 6 9.86 13.85 0.47
CA LEU A 6 9.64 13.76 -0.97
C LEU A 6 8.25 14.33 -1.32
N THR A 7 8.20 15.17 -2.34
CA THR A 7 6.93 15.59 -2.95
C THR A 7 6.46 14.52 -3.96
N PRO A 8 5.17 14.54 -4.35
CA PRO A 8 4.68 13.58 -5.32
C PRO A 8 5.43 13.65 -6.66
N GLN A 9 5.73 14.87 -7.14
CA GLN A 9 6.45 15.07 -8.39
C GLN A 9 7.91 14.58 -8.30
N ILE A 10 8.61 14.84 -7.20
CA ILE A 10 9.97 14.32 -6.99
C ILE A 10 9.97 12.80 -7.00
N LEU A 11 9.04 12.16 -6.29
CA LEU A 11 8.97 10.70 -6.25
C LEU A 11 8.70 10.12 -7.65
N ALA A 12 7.74 10.69 -8.40
CA ALA A 12 7.48 10.27 -9.77
C ALA A 12 8.70 10.45 -10.68
N ASP A 13 9.39 11.59 -10.58
CA ASP A 13 10.57 11.89 -11.40
C ASP A 13 11.77 10.99 -11.08
N ILE A 14 11.94 10.53 -9.83
CA ILE A 14 12.94 9.51 -9.48
C ILE A 14 12.63 8.21 -10.22
N TYR A 15 11.39 7.72 -10.15
CA TYR A 15 11.00 6.46 -10.81
C TYR A 15 10.90 6.58 -12.35
N LEU A 16 10.76 7.79 -12.89
CA LEU A 16 10.91 8.08 -14.33
C LEU A 16 12.38 8.18 -14.78
N GLY A 17 13.34 8.18 -13.85
CA GLY A 17 14.78 8.34 -14.14
C GLY A 17 15.21 9.79 -14.41
N LYS A 18 14.36 10.78 -14.12
CA LYS A 18 14.63 12.21 -14.30
C LYS A 18 15.43 12.83 -13.15
N ILE A 19 15.26 12.33 -11.93
CA ILE A 19 16.10 12.65 -10.78
C ILE A 19 17.01 11.45 -10.54
N ARG A 20 18.32 11.63 -10.73
CA ARG A 20 19.30 10.53 -10.75
C ARG A 20 20.30 10.56 -9.59
N TYR A 21 20.37 11.66 -8.84
CA TYR A 21 21.31 11.84 -7.74
C TYR A 21 20.58 12.40 -6.52
N TRP A 22 21.00 12.00 -5.32
CA TRP A 22 20.40 12.43 -4.07
C TRP A 22 20.55 13.93 -3.80
N ASP A 23 21.55 14.57 -4.40
CA ASP A 23 21.83 16.00 -4.23
C ASP A 23 21.21 16.89 -5.32
N ASP A 24 20.26 16.36 -6.11
CA ASP A 24 19.45 17.12 -7.07
C ASP A 24 18.85 18.37 -6.40
N LYS A 25 18.88 19.50 -7.11
CA LYS A 25 18.43 20.80 -6.60
C LYS A 25 17.00 20.74 -6.05
N ARG A 26 16.10 20.01 -6.72
CA ARG A 26 14.69 19.86 -6.30
C ARG A 26 14.57 19.12 -4.96
N LEU A 27 15.41 18.11 -4.73
CA LEU A 27 15.48 17.40 -3.45
C LEU A 27 15.99 18.32 -2.34
N LYS A 28 17.05 19.10 -2.61
CA LYS A 28 17.60 20.07 -1.65
C LYS A 28 16.58 21.16 -1.27
N GLU A 29 15.82 21.67 -2.23
CA GLU A 29 14.78 22.69 -2.00
C GLU A 29 13.69 22.22 -1.03
N VAL A 30 13.30 20.94 -1.10
CA VAL A 30 12.28 20.36 -0.20
C VAL A 30 12.87 19.90 1.14
N ASN A 31 14.19 19.78 1.22
CA ASN A 31 14.92 19.31 2.39
C ASN A 31 15.97 20.33 2.87
N PRO A 32 15.55 21.57 3.20
CA PRO A 32 16.49 22.58 3.66
C PRO A 32 17.19 22.10 4.93
N GLY A 33 18.52 22.22 4.94
CA GLY A 33 19.37 21.80 6.06
C GLY A 33 19.80 20.33 6.05
N LEU A 34 19.33 19.51 5.11
CA LEU A 34 19.88 18.15 4.93
C LEU A 34 21.12 18.18 4.03
N ASN A 35 22.22 17.62 4.53
CA ASN A 35 23.41 17.35 3.73
C ASN A 35 23.17 16.13 2.83
N LEU A 36 22.60 16.37 1.65
CA LEU A 36 22.35 15.32 0.65
C LEU A 36 23.64 15.01 -0.14
N PRO A 37 24.09 13.75 -0.18
CA PRO A 37 25.34 13.38 -0.84
C PRO A 37 25.19 13.35 -2.36
N HIS A 38 26.28 13.63 -3.09
CA HIS A 38 26.35 13.38 -4.52
C HIS A 38 26.48 11.87 -4.80
N LEU A 39 25.36 11.17 -4.62
CA LEU A 39 25.26 9.72 -4.74
C LEU A 39 24.16 9.38 -5.75
N PRO A 40 24.40 8.47 -6.71
CA PRO A 40 23.36 8.01 -7.61
C PRO A 40 22.17 7.40 -6.85
N ILE A 41 20.96 7.67 -7.33
CA ILE A 41 19.75 7.02 -6.84
C ILE A 41 19.58 5.70 -7.58
N MET A 42 19.65 4.59 -6.85
CA MET A 42 19.27 3.28 -7.39
C MET A 42 17.80 3.03 -7.10
N VAL A 43 16.96 2.93 -8.14
CA VAL A 43 15.55 2.57 -7.96
C VAL A 43 15.43 1.05 -7.78
N ALA A 44 14.69 0.62 -6.76
CA ALA A 44 14.27 -0.76 -6.59
C ALA A 44 12.76 -0.90 -6.79
N TYR A 45 12.35 -1.95 -7.50
CA TYR A 45 10.94 -2.26 -7.76
C TYR A 45 10.68 -3.77 -7.62
N ARG A 46 9.42 -4.19 -7.66
CA ARG A 46 9.04 -5.61 -7.63
C ARG A 46 9.21 -6.28 -8.99
N SER A 47 9.92 -7.41 -9.03
CA SER A 47 10.06 -8.21 -10.25
C SER A 47 8.86 -9.12 -10.53
N ASP A 48 8.05 -9.43 -9.51
CA ASP A 48 6.88 -10.28 -9.58
C ASP A 48 5.55 -9.49 -9.59
N GLY A 49 4.48 -10.11 -10.08
CA GLY A 49 3.14 -9.52 -10.06
C GLY A 49 2.70 -9.21 -8.62
N SER A 50 2.45 -7.93 -8.34
CA SER A 50 2.44 -7.42 -6.97
C SER A 50 1.30 -6.46 -6.68
N GLY A 51 0.54 -6.72 -5.62
CA GLY A 51 -0.44 -5.78 -5.08
C GLY A 51 0.21 -4.48 -4.58
N THR A 52 1.38 -4.56 -3.94
CA THR A 52 2.16 -3.40 -3.51
C THR A 52 2.55 -2.51 -4.70
N THR A 53 2.89 -3.13 -5.84
CA THR A 53 3.18 -2.42 -7.10
C THR A 53 1.94 -1.76 -7.67
N TYR A 54 0.79 -2.43 -7.61
CA TYR A 54 -0.47 -1.83 -7.98
C TYR A 54 -0.76 -0.57 -7.15
N VAL A 55 -0.65 -0.66 -5.82
CA VAL A 55 -0.88 0.48 -4.91
C VAL A 55 0.10 1.62 -5.20
N PHE A 56 1.38 1.32 -5.34
CA PHE A 56 2.42 2.32 -5.61
C PHE A 56 2.22 3.01 -6.97
N THR A 57 1.93 2.24 -8.03
CA THR A 57 1.72 2.81 -9.37
C THR A 57 0.36 3.49 -9.53
N ASP A 58 -0.66 3.06 -8.78
CA ASP A 58 -1.94 3.77 -8.66
C ASP A 58 -1.73 5.16 -8.04
N TYR A 59 -0.97 5.25 -6.94
CA TYR A 59 -0.54 6.53 -6.37
C TYR A 59 0.18 7.40 -7.40
N LEU A 60 1.24 6.88 -8.04
CA LEU A 60 2.02 7.63 -9.03
C LEU A 60 1.16 8.12 -10.21
N CYS A 61 0.16 7.35 -10.64
CA CYS A 61 -0.77 7.80 -11.66
C CYS A 61 -1.67 8.96 -11.22
N LYS A 62 -2.08 9.00 -9.95
CA LYS A 62 -2.92 10.09 -9.42
C LYS A 62 -2.14 11.40 -9.33
N VAL A 63 -0.85 11.32 -8.98
CA VAL A 63 -0.03 12.52 -8.72
C VAL A 63 0.83 12.96 -9.90
N SER A 64 1.03 12.12 -10.92
CA SER A 64 1.83 12.45 -12.10
C SER A 64 1.13 12.01 -13.38
N GLN A 65 0.65 12.99 -14.15
CA GLN A 65 0.06 12.72 -15.47
C GLN A 65 1.05 12.07 -16.43
N GLU A 66 2.33 12.45 -16.36
CA GLU A 66 3.37 11.86 -17.19
C GLU A 66 3.58 10.37 -16.84
N TRP A 67 3.67 10.03 -15.56
CA TRP A 67 3.71 8.64 -15.12
C TRP A 67 2.49 7.87 -15.65
N CYS A 68 1.29 8.42 -15.45
CA CYS A 68 0.05 7.77 -15.85
C CYS A 68 -0.02 7.50 -17.36
N LYS A 69 0.46 8.43 -18.19
CA LYS A 69 0.48 8.28 -19.65
C LYS A 69 1.57 7.33 -20.14
N ARG A 70 2.77 7.38 -19.55
CA ARG A 70 3.95 6.65 -20.04
C ARG A 70 4.06 5.23 -19.48
N VAL A 71 3.75 5.05 -18.19
CA VAL A 71 3.96 3.80 -17.45
C VAL A 71 2.63 3.16 -17.06
N GLY A 72 1.69 3.97 -16.59
CA GLY A 72 0.38 3.50 -16.13
C GLY A 72 0.40 2.86 -14.75
N ARG A 73 -0.73 2.22 -14.40
CA ARG A 73 -0.94 1.50 -13.13
C ARG A 73 -1.18 0.02 -13.39
N GLY A 74 -0.65 -0.83 -12.51
CA GLY A 74 -0.80 -2.27 -12.66
C GLY A 74 -0.03 -3.06 -11.61
N LYS A 75 -0.30 -4.37 -11.54
CA LYS A 75 0.48 -5.30 -10.69
C LYS A 75 1.89 -5.57 -11.26
N ALA A 76 2.07 -5.28 -12.55
CA ALA A 76 3.35 -5.28 -13.26
C ALA A 76 3.28 -4.16 -14.31
N VAL A 77 4.36 -3.40 -14.46
CA VAL A 77 4.50 -2.30 -15.44
C VAL A 77 5.89 -2.35 -16.04
N ARG A 78 6.10 -1.66 -17.17
CA ARG A 78 7.43 -1.49 -17.76
C ARG A 78 8.16 -0.35 -17.05
N TRP A 79 8.97 -0.69 -16.05
CA TRP A 79 9.74 0.29 -15.28
C TRP A 79 10.76 1.02 -16.16
N PRO A 80 10.81 2.37 -16.16
CA PRO A 80 11.79 3.13 -16.92
C PRO A 80 13.24 2.90 -16.45
N VAL A 81 13.43 2.71 -15.15
CA VAL A 81 14.72 2.54 -14.49
C VAL A 81 14.60 1.60 -13.29
N GLY A 82 15.75 1.11 -12.81
CA GLY A 82 15.86 0.40 -11.54
C GLY A 82 16.06 -1.11 -11.66
N LEU A 83 16.11 -1.77 -10.50
CA LEU A 83 16.37 -3.19 -10.36
C LEU A 83 15.19 -3.90 -9.68
N GLY A 84 14.82 -5.05 -10.23
CA GLY A 84 13.72 -5.87 -9.73
C GLY A 84 14.12 -6.78 -8.57
N GLY A 85 13.49 -6.63 -7.40
CA GLY A 85 13.54 -7.55 -6.28
C GLY A 85 12.26 -8.40 -6.19
N LYS A 86 12.39 -9.70 -5.90
CA LYS A 86 11.24 -10.59 -5.75
C LYS A 86 10.60 -10.44 -4.36
N GLY A 87 9.31 -10.12 -4.31
CA GLY A 87 8.60 -9.90 -3.05
C GLY A 87 9.07 -8.64 -2.29
N ASN A 88 8.42 -8.32 -1.16
CA ASN A 88 8.89 -7.25 -0.27
C ASN A 88 10.30 -7.53 0.26
N ALA A 89 10.60 -8.79 0.61
CA ALA A 89 11.92 -9.18 1.11
C ALA A 89 13.04 -8.93 0.09
N GLY A 90 12.82 -9.22 -1.20
CA GLY A 90 13.81 -8.95 -2.23
C GLY A 90 14.06 -7.46 -2.41
N VAL A 91 13.02 -6.63 -2.44
CA VAL A 91 13.18 -5.16 -2.52
C VAL A 91 13.87 -4.60 -1.27
N ALA A 92 13.49 -5.07 -0.06
CA ALA A 92 14.15 -4.69 1.18
C ALA A 92 15.65 -5.06 1.18
N GLY A 93 16.00 -6.23 0.65
CA GLY A 93 17.40 -6.64 0.46
C GLY A 93 18.18 -5.68 -0.44
N LEU A 94 17.60 -5.29 -1.58
CA LEU A 94 18.20 -4.29 -2.48
C LEU A 94 18.42 -2.94 -1.80
N ILE A 95 17.43 -2.47 -1.03
CA ILE A 95 17.53 -1.20 -0.29
C ILE A 95 18.68 -1.24 0.72
N LYS A 96 18.86 -2.36 1.43
CA LYS A 96 19.90 -2.51 2.46
C LYS A 96 21.30 -2.66 1.87
N GLN A 97 21.42 -3.38 0.76
CA GLN A 97 22.72 -3.76 0.20
C GLN A 97 23.30 -2.68 -0.73
N ILE A 98 22.47 -1.85 -1.36
CA ILE A 98 22.91 -0.89 -2.36
C ILE A 98 22.86 0.53 -1.78
N PRO A 99 24.02 1.18 -1.57
CA PRO A 99 24.05 2.58 -1.15
C PRO A 99 23.28 3.48 -2.12
N GLY A 100 22.42 4.35 -1.56
CA GLY A 100 21.61 5.28 -2.36
C GLY A 100 20.36 4.65 -2.97
N CYS A 101 20.01 3.41 -2.60
CA CYS A 101 18.81 2.74 -3.09
C CYS A 101 17.53 3.33 -2.49
N LEU A 102 16.52 3.52 -3.35
CA LEU A 102 15.15 3.88 -3.00
C LEU A 102 14.21 2.82 -3.57
N GLY A 103 13.37 2.24 -2.73
CA GLY A 103 12.33 1.31 -3.15
C GLY A 103 11.05 1.52 -2.35
N TYR A 104 9.98 0.84 -2.76
CA TYR A 104 8.72 0.77 -2.03
C TYR A 104 8.53 -0.63 -1.44
N ILE A 105 8.20 -0.69 -0.15
CA ILE A 105 7.90 -1.90 0.59
C ILE A 105 6.77 -1.62 1.57
N GLU A 106 6.08 -2.67 2.01
CA GLU A 106 5.10 -2.56 3.10
C GLU A 106 5.80 -2.14 4.42
N LEU A 107 5.10 -1.39 5.28
CA LEU A 107 5.66 -0.72 6.45
C LEU A 107 6.29 -1.71 7.44
N ALA A 108 5.66 -2.87 7.68
CA ALA A 108 6.20 -3.86 8.59
C ALA A 108 7.57 -4.39 8.13
N TYR A 109 7.79 -4.52 6.82
CA TYR A 109 9.10 -4.90 6.30
C TYR A 109 10.16 -3.83 6.57
N ALA A 110 9.80 -2.55 6.47
CA ALA A 110 10.73 -1.46 6.77
C ALA A 110 11.11 -1.46 8.26
N GLU A 111 10.12 -1.57 9.16
CA GLU A 111 10.31 -1.58 10.61
C GLU A 111 11.15 -2.79 11.07
N GLN A 112 10.75 -4.00 10.67
CA GLN A 112 11.46 -5.25 11.02
C GLN A 112 12.91 -5.29 10.53
N ASN A 113 13.21 -4.57 9.44
CA ASN A 113 14.56 -4.54 8.86
C ASN A 113 15.35 -3.28 9.21
N HIS A 114 14.78 -2.39 10.02
CA HIS A 114 15.32 -1.07 10.39
C HIS A 114 15.69 -0.21 9.17
N ILE A 115 14.86 -0.26 8.13
CA ILE A 115 15.05 0.52 6.90
C ILE A 115 14.47 1.93 7.12
N PRO A 116 15.26 3.00 6.91
CA PRO A 116 14.75 4.37 7.00
C PRO A 116 13.65 4.62 5.96
N VAL A 117 12.58 5.27 6.39
CA VAL A 117 11.43 5.64 5.54
C VAL A 117 11.38 7.15 5.32
N ALA A 118 11.00 7.57 4.12
CA ALA A 118 10.79 8.97 3.78
C ALA A 118 9.40 9.46 4.20
N ALA A 119 9.31 10.73 4.58
CA ALA A 119 8.02 11.42 4.70
C ALA A 119 7.56 11.83 3.30
N LEU A 120 6.29 11.57 2.99
CA LEU A 120 5.69 11.96 1.70
C LEU A 120 4.73 13.12 1.91
N GLN A 121 4.78 14.09 1.03
CA GLN A 121 3.75 15.13 0.98
C GLN A 121 2.43 14.52 0.47
N ASN A 122 1.37 14.65 1.25
CA ASN A 122 0.03 14.22 0.86
C ASN A 122 -0.71 15.32 0.09
N LYS A 123 -1.93 15.02 -0.36
CA LYS A 123 -2.79 15.94 -1.11
C LYS A 123 -3.11 17.25 -0.39
N ALA A 124 -3.11 17.25 0.95
CA ALA A 124 -3.27 18.44 1.78
C ALA A 124 -1.98 19.27 1.96
N GLY A 125 -0.88 18.87 1.28
CA GLY A 125 0.40 19.56 1.32
C GLY A 125 1.26 19.24 2.55
N ARG A 126 0.83 18.33 3.42
CA ARG A 126 1.54 17.96 4.66
C ARG A 126 2.53 16.81 4.41
N PHE A 127 3.73 16.90 4.95
CA PHE A 127 4.69 15.79 4.94
C PHE A 127 4.40 14.81 6.07
N ILE A 128 3.94 13.61 5.70
CA ILE A 128 3.52 12.58 6.65
C ILE A 128 4.50 11.39 6.56
N LYS A 129 5.00 10.92 7.71
CA LYS A 129 5.71 9.63 7.80
C LYS A 129 4.70 8.49 7.87
N PRO A 130 5.01 7.31 7.30
CA PRO A 130 4.13 6.17 7.44
C PRO A 130 4.04 5.75 8.92
N SER A 131 2.83 5.50 9.40
CA SER A 131 2.54 5.02 10.75
C SER A 131 1.13 4.45 10.79
N LEU A 132 0.81 3.63 11.79
CA LEU A 132 -0.55 3.12 12.03
C LEU A 132 -1.60 4.24 12.02
N LYS A 133 -1.30 5.35 12.72
CA LYS A 133 -2.19 6.52 12.76
C LYS A 133 -2.42 7.11 11.37
N ALA A 134 -1.36 7.31 10.60
CA ALA A 134 -1.43 7.94 9.28
C ALA A 134 -2.10 7.04 8.22
N ILE A 135 -1.87 5.72 8.25
CA ILE A 135 -2.53 4.79 7.33
C ILE A 135 -4.03 4.64 7.67
N SER A 136 -4.38 4.61 8.96
CA SER A 136 -5.79 4.59 9.39
C SER A 136 -6.50 5.89 9.04
N ALA A 137 -5.82 7.04 9.15
CA ALA A 137 -6.37 8.32 8.71
C ALA A 137 -6.66 8.34 7.20
N ALA A 138 -5.80 7.73 6.37
CA ALA A 138 -6.02 7.65 4.92
C ALA A 138 -7.28 6.86 4.55
N ALA A 139 -7.68 5.89 5.39
CA ALA A 139 -8.90 5.10 5.24
C ALA A 139 -10.18 5.87 5.67
N ASN A 140 -10.06 7.08 6.23
CA ASN A 140 -11.22 7.89 6.60
C ASN A 140 -11.82 8.65 5.40
N VAL A 141 -12.24 7.88 4.39
CA VAL A 141 -12.94 8.35 3.19
C VAL A 141 -14.20 7.52 2.96
N ASP A 142 -15.03 7.91 2.01
CA ASP A 142 -16.20 7.11 1.65
C ASP A 142 -15.76 5.82 0.94
N ILE A 143 -16.21 4.70 1.49
CA ILE A 143 -15.91 3.36 0.98
C ILE A 143 -17.18 2.83 0.29
N PRO A 144 -17.11 2.33 -0.95
CA PRO A 144 -18.28 1.77 -1.64
C PRO A 144 -18.76 0.50 -0.94
N ASP A 145 -20.02 0.12 -1.18
CA ASP A 145 -20.65 -1.05 -0.52
C ASP A 145 -19.95 -2.37 -0.86
N ASP A 146 -19.37 -2.48 -2.05
CA ASP A 146 -18.59 -3.64 -2.45
C ASP A 146 -17.13 -3.60 -1.96
N THR A 147 -16.75 -2.57 -1.20
CA THR A 147 -15.41 -2.30 -0.64
C THR A 147 -14.28 -2.15 -1.66
N ARG A 148 -14.56 -2.19 -2.96
CA ARG A 148 -13.55 -2.10 -4.02
C ARG A 148 -13.17 -0.65 -4.23
N CYS A 149 -12.14 -0.20 -3.53
CA CYS A 149 -11.66 1.18 -3.60
C CYS A 149 -10.14 1.27 -3.51
N SER A 150 -9.61 2.43 -3.91
CA SER A 150 -8.23 2.83 -3.65
C SER A 150 -8.23 3.96 -2.62
N ILE A 151 -7.41 3.81 -1.60
CA ILE A 151 -7.17 4.84 -0.57
C ILE A 151 -5.77 5.46 -0.70
N THR A 152 -5.21 5.47 -1.91
CA THR A 152 -4.01 6.26 -2.24
C THR A 152 -4.39 7.71 -2.52
N ASP A 153 -3.56 8.65 -2.08
CA ASP A 153 -3.69 10.10 -2.29
C ASP A 153 -5.10 10.65 -1.98
N THR A 154 -5.65 10.27 -0.82
CA THR A 154 -6.98 10.70 -0.39
C THR A 154 -7.00 12.14 0.10
N ASP A 155 -8.21 12.69 0.26
CA ASP A 155 -8.43 14.03 0.84
C ASP A 155 -8.26 14.07 2.38
N ALA A 156 -7.88 12.96 3.01
CA ALA A 156 -7.63 12.91 4.45
C ALA A 156 -6.35 13.71 4.81
N PRO A 157 -6.45 14.81 5.58
CA PRO A 157 -5.33 15.74 5.76
C PRO A 157 -4.15 15.15 6.53
N ASP A 158 -4.40 14.15 7.38
CA ASP A 158 -3.38 13.44 8.15
C ASP A 158 -3.08 12.03 7.58
N GLY A 159 -3.66 11.72 6.42
CA GLY A 159 -3.50 10.44 5.73
C GLY A 159 -2.12 10.31 5.09
N TYR A 160 -1.49 9.14 5.25
CA TYR A 160 -0.32 8.77 4.45
C TYR A 160 -0.76 8.51 3.00
N PRO A 161 -0.09 9.09 1.99
CA PRO A 161 -0.61 9.10 0.63
C PRO A 161 -0.51 7.75 -0.11
N ILE A 162 0.26 6.79 0.42
CA ILE A 162 0.39 5.44 -0.17
C ILE A 162 -0.10 4.40 0.84
N ALA A 163 -1.41 4.38 1.06
CA ALA A 163 -2.11 3.40 1.90
C ALA A 163 -3.03 2.51 1.03
N ALA A 164 -3.38 1.33 1.54
CA ALA A 164 -4.31 0.43 0.87
C ALA A 164 -5.02 -0.50 1.86
N PHE A 165 -6.22 -0.93 1.50
CA PHE A 165 -6.81 -2.15 2.03
C PHE A 165 -6.18 -3.37 1.35
N THR A 166 -6.38 -4.53 1.97
CA THR A 166 -6.18 -5.85 1.35
C THR A 166 -7.50 -6.61 1.40
N TRP A 167 -7.73 -7.49 0.44
CA TRP A 167 -9.01 -8.20 0.29
C TRP A 167 -8.81 -9.70 0.33
N ILE A 168 -9.74 -10.38 1.00
CA ILE A 168 -9.97 -11.81 0.82
C ILE A 168 -11.09 -11.96 -0.22
N ILE A 169 -10.86 -12.79 -1.23
CA ILE A 169 -11.85 -13.06 -2.29
C ILE A 169 -12.38 -14.48 -2.10
N VAL A 170 -13.69 -14.59 -1.95
CA VAL A 170 -14.39 -15.87 -1.83
C VAL A 170 -15.58 -15.92 -2.78
N TYR A 171 -15.97 -17.12 -3.20
CA TYR A 171 -17.24 -17.31 -3.91
C TYR A 171 -18.41 -16.93 -3.00
N GLN A 172 -19.48 -16.38 -3.56
CA GLN A 172 -20.69 -16.11 -2.77
C GLN A 172 -21.40 -17.42 -2.42
N GLU A 173 -21.66 -18.26 -3.42
CA GLU A 173 -22.20 -19.61 -3.23
C GLU A 173 -21.05 -20.58 -2.89
N GLN A 174 -21.18 -21.30 -1.78
CA GLN A 174 -20.14 -22.15 -1.22
C GLN A 174 -20.32 -23.65 -1.51
N ALA A 175 -21.43 -24.07 -2.10
CA ALA A 175 -21.66 -25.46 -2.54
C ALA A 175 -20.98 -25.79 -3.88
N TYR A 176 -19.89 -25.10 -4.25
CA TYR A 176 -19.12 -25.42 -5.45
C TYR A 176 -18.26 -26.67 -5.26
N LYS A 177 -18.02 -27.41 -6.34
CA LYS A 177 -17.09 -28.57 -6.40
C LYS A 177 -17.29 -29.57 -5.24
N ASN A 178 -18.54 -29.87 -4.88
CA ASN A 178 -18.88 -30.79 -3.79
C ASN A 178 -18.26 -30.40 -2.43
N ARG A 179 -18.02 -29.12 -2.19
CA ARG A 179 -17.52 -28.61 -0.90
C ARG A 179 -18.51 -28.99 0.22
N PRO A 180 -18.06 -29.62 1.32
CA PRO A 180 -18.95 -29.94 2.45
C PRO A 180 -19.45 -28.70 3.19
N LEU A 181 -20.72 -28.71 3.64
CA LEU A 181 -21.33 -27.63 4.43
C LEU A 181 -20.48 -27.21 5.63
N LYS A 182 -19.87 -28.17 6.35
CA LYS A 182 -19.00 -27.88 7.50
C LYS A 182 -17.83 -26.96 7.13
N LYS A 183 -17.22 -27.15 5.95
CA LYS A 183 -16.12 -26.28 5.47
C LYS A 183 -16.64 -24.91 5.02
N ALA A 184 -17.83 -24.85 4.44
CA ALA A 184 -18.47 -23.59 4.07
C ALA A 184 -18.78 -22.73 5.30
N LYS A 185 -19.37 -23.32 6.35
CA LYS A 185 -19.64 -22.66 7.63
C LYS A 185 -18.35 -22.17 8.30
N ALA A 186 -17.35 -23.05 8.42
CA ALA A 186 -16.06 -22.69 9.03
C ALA A 186 -15.37 -21.51 8.30
N LEU A 187 -15.49 -21.42 6.97
CA LEU A 187 -14.97 -20.26 6.23
C LEU A 187 -15.76 -18.99 6.56
N ALA A 188 -17.10 -19.03 6.58
CA ALA A 188 -17.91 -17.86 6.90
C ALA A 188 -17.65 -17.36 8.35
N GLU A 189 -17.56 -18.28 9.30
CA GLU A 189 -17.20 -18.00 10.70
C GLU A 189 -15.79 -17.41 10.82
N LEU A 190 -14.81 -17.96 10.07
CA LEU A 190 -13.45 -17.41 10.03
C LEU A 190 -13.45 -15.97 9.49
N LEU A 191 -14.16 -15.70 8.40
CA LEU A 191 -14.24 -14.36 7.82
C LEU A 191 -14.93 -13.38 8.76
N TRP A 192 -15.97 -13.84 9.46
CA TRP A 192 -16.65 -13.07 10.50
C TRP A 192 -15.67 -12.71 11.63
N TRP A 193 -14.94 -13.68 12.15
CA TRP A 193 -13.90 -13.47 13.17
C TRP A 193 -12.79 -12.52 12.67
N CYS A 194 -12.36 -12.65 11.41
CA CYS A 194 -11.34 -11.79 10.80
C CYS A 194 -11.73 -10.31 10.80
N ILE A 195 -13.01 -9.98 10.59
CA ILE A 195 -13.50 -8.60 10.57
C ILE A 195 -13.92 -8.10 11.95
N HIS A 196 -13.83 -8.93 13.00
CA HIS A 196 -14.14 -8.58 14.39
C HIS A 196 -12.92 -8.81 15.29
N GLU A 197 -12.89 -9.92 16.04
CA GLU A 197 -11.93 -10.15 17.13
C GLU A 197 -10.48 -10.24 16.62
N ALA A 198 -10.27 -10.79 15.41
CA ALA A 198 -8.92 -10.89 14.86
C ALA A 198 -8.27 -9.52 14.61
N GLN A 199 -9.06 -8.44 14.50
CA GLN A 199 -8.52 -7.11 14.28
C GLN A 199 -7.63 -6.62 15.44
N GLU A 200 -7.78 -7.20 16.64
CA GLU A 200 -6.88 -6.93 17.78
C GLU A 200 -5.43 -7.38 17.49
N MET A 201 -5.24 -8.30 16.56
CA MET A 201 -3.91 -8.79 16.15
C MET A 201 -3.21 -7.87 15.14
N ASN A 202 -3.90 -6.87 14.58
CA ASN A 202 -3.38 -6.06 13.48
C ASN A 202 -2.26 -5.10 13.91
N GLU A 203 -2.48 -4.35 14.99
CA GLU A 203 -1.59 -3.26 15.41
C GLU A 203 -0.18 -3.74 15.81
N PRO A 204 -0.02 -4.85 16.55
CA PRO A 204 1.31 -5.44 16.81
C PRO A 204 2.07 -5.83 15.54
N LEU A 205 1.36 -6.06 14.43
CA LEU A 205 1.91 -6.39 13.12
C LEU A 205 2.03 -5.17 12.19
N LEU A 206 1.75 -3.96 12.70
CA LEU A 206 1.77 -2.68 11.97
C LEU A 206 0.69 -2.53 10.90
N TYR A 207 -0.43 -3.23 11.06
CA TYR A 207 -1.64 -3.04 10.27
C TYR A 207 -2.68 -2.23 11.04
N GLY A 208 -3.35 -1.31 10.34
CA GLY A 208 -4.49 -0.57 10.90
C GLY A 208 -5.71 -1.49 11.05
N ARG A 209 -6.55 -1.21 12.05
CA ARG A 209 -7.90 -1.79 12.13
C ARG A 209 -8.77 -1.20 11.01
N LEU A 210 -9.70 -1.99 10.50
CA LEU A 210 -10.75 -1.50 9.62
C LEU A 210 -11.58 -0.45 10.37
N PRO A 211 -11.88 0.71 9.75
CA PRO A 211 -12.84 1.64 10.32
C PRO A 211 -14.20 0.97 10.51
N GLU A 212 -14.95 1.35 11.55
CA GLU A 212 -16.26 0.75 11.87
C GLU A 212 -17.22 0.74 10.67
N LYS A 213 -17.29 1.85 9.91
CA LYS A 213 -18.08 1.95 8.67
C LYS A 213 -17.71 0.91 7.60
N VAL A 214 -16.45 0.44 7.60
CA VAL A 214 -15.96 -0.60 6.70
C VAL A 214 -16.28 -1.98 7.24
N VAL A 215 -16.22 -2.19 8.56
CA VAL A 215 -16.66 -3.43 9.23
C VAL A 215 -18.13 -3.70 8.88
N VAL A 216 -19.02 -2.71 9.03
CA VAL A 216 -20.44 -2.85 8.67
C VAL A 216 -20.65 -3.24 7.20
N LYS A 217 -19.84 -2.73 6.28
CA LYS A 217 -19.90 -3.13 4.85
C LYS A 217 -19.39 -4.55 4.66
N ALA A 218 -18.29 -4.91 5.32
CA ALA A 218 -17.74 -6.26 5.27
C ALA A 218 -18.71 -7.30 5.85
N GLU A 219 -19.40 -6.99 6.96
CA GLU A 219 -20.45 -7.85 7.53
C GLU A 219 -21.55 -8.17 6.51
N LYS A 220 -22.04 -7.16 5.78
CA LYS A 220 -23.04 -7.36 4.73
C LYS A 220 -22.53 -8.29 3.63
N ILE A 221 -21.27 -8.15 3.23
CA ILE A 221 -20.64 -9.01 2.23
C ILE A 221 -20.52 -10.45 2.75
N VAL A 222 -20.03 -10.65 3.97
CA VAL A 222 -19.87 -12.00 4.54
C VAL A 222 -21.23 -12.67 4.75
N LYS A 223 -22.25 -11.93 5.22
CA LYS A 223 -23.63 -12.43 5.35
C LYS A 223 -24.29 -12.79 4.02
N SER A 224 -23.80 -12.26 2.89
CA SER A 224 -24.30 -12.62 1.57
C SER A 224 -23.88 -14.02 1.11
N MET A 225 -22.97 -14.68 1.84
CA MET A 225 -22.50 -16.02 1.50
C MET A 225 -23.58 -17.08 1.73
N THR A 226 -23.74 -17.97 0.76
CA THR A 226 -24.77 -19.01 0.76
C THR A 226 -24.18 -20.41 0.64
N TYR A 227 -24.98 -21.40 1.03
CA TYR A 227 -24.79 -22.81 0.71
C TYR A 227 -26.10 -23.39 0.19
N GLN A 228 -26.12 -23.78 -1.08
CA GLN A 228 -27.34 -24.20 -1.78
C GLN A 228 -28.45 -23.14 -1.66
N GLY A 229 -28.09 -21.87 -1.83
CA GLY A 229 -29.01 -20.73 -1.73
C GLY A 229 -29.44 -20.34 -0.31
N LYS A 230 -29.02 -21.07 0.73
CA LYS A 230 -29.33 -20.73 2.14
C LYS A 230 -28.19 -19.93 2.77
N PRO A 231 -28.46 -18.88 3.58
CA PRO A 231 -27.43 -18.13 4.28
C PRO A 231 -26.54 -19.02 5.16
N LEU A 232 -25.24 -18.72 5.21
CA LEU A 232 -24.27 -19.43 6.07
C LEU A 232 -24.16 -18.84 7.47
N LEU A 233 -24.44 -17.55 7.61
CA LEU A 233 -24.47 -16.82 8.88
C LEU A 233 -25.89 -16.30 9.15
N PRO A 234 -26.25 -16.08 10.43
CA PRO A 234 -27.52 -15.47 10.80
C PRO A 234 -27.65 -14.01 10.35
#